data_AF-A0A285UCB1-F1
#
_entry.id   AF-A0A285UCB1-F1
#
_cell.length_a   1.000
_cell.length_b   1.000
_cell.length_c   1.000
_cell.angle_alpha   90.00
_cell.angle_beta   90.00
_cell.angle_gamma   90.00
#
_symmetry.space_group_name_H-M   'P 1'
#
loop_
_entity.id
_entity.type
_entity.pdbx_description
1 polymer ?
#
loop_
_entity_poly.entity_id
_entity_poly.type
_entity_poly.pdbx_seq_one_letter_code
_entity_poly.pdbx_strand_id
1 'polypeptide(L)'
;MVDINLKTIDESEEEVIVKNHSFQDEGEAKDLYYKLTEEYAEQSVPFFEKDEKLIKIELVKKDSDEMDSECYLEYSRELLHSLSERI
;
A
#
# COMPACT_ATOMS: atom_id res chain seq x y z
N MET A 1 -6.59 11.50 -12.19
CA MET A 1 -5.71 10.28 -12.24
C MET A 1 -5.59 9.70 -10.84
N VAL A 2 -5.32 8.40 -10.71
CA VAL A 2 -5.19 7.74 -9.40
C VAL A 2 -3.89 6.96 -9.36
N ASP A 3 -3.19 7.04 -8.23
CA ASP A 3 -1.91 6.38 -8.01
C ASP A 3 -2.07 5.32 -6.92
N ILE A 4 -1.39 4.17 -7.08
CA ILE A 4 -1.17 3.20 -6.01
C ILE A 4 0.29 3.34 -5.55
N ASN A 5 0.49 3.62 -4.27
CA ASN A 5 1.79 3.68 -3.62
C ASN A 5 2.00 2.41 -2.78
N LEU A 6 3.10 1.72 -3.02
CA LEU A 6 3.66 0.73 -2.12
C LEU A 6 4.75 1.40 -1.29
N LYS A 7 4.57 1.44 0.02
CA LYS A 7 5.49 2.06 0.97
C LYS A 7 5.93 1.04 2.03
N THR A 8 7.06 1.31 2.66
CA THR A 8 7.42 0.68 3.93
C THR A 8 7.43 1.73 5.03
N ILE A 9 7.00 1.34 6.22
CA ILE A 9 7.00 2.19 7.42
C ILE A 9 7.93 1.54 8.42
N ASP A 10 8.89 2.30 8.97
CA ASP A 10 9.79 1.81 10.01
C ASP A 10 9.36 2.20 11.42
N GLU A 11 10.14 1.77 12.42
CA GLU A 11 9.91 2.04 13.85
C GLU A 11 9.81 3.53 14.22
N SER A 12 10.32 4.42 13.37
CA SER A 12 10.26 5.88 13.55
C SER A 12 9.04 6.51 12.86
N GLU A 13 8.13 5.68 12.35
CA GLU A 13 6.98 6.06 11.53
C GLU A 13 7.40 6.74 10.20
N GLU A 14 8.64 6.52 9.75
CA GLU A 14 9.11 7.08 8.48
C GLU A 14 8.56 6.25 7.31
N GLU A 15 7.78 6.89 6.43
CA GLU A 15 7.26 6.27 5.22
C GLU A 15 8.25 6.41 4.06
N VAL A 16 8.67 5.29 3.47
CA VAL A 16 9.52 5.24 2.28
C VAL A 16 8.76 4.61 1.12
N ILE A 17 8.62 5.34 0.00
CA ILE A 17 8.01 4.80 -1.23
C ILE A 17 8.94 3.76 -1.84
N VAL A 18 8.45 2.52 -1.95
CA VAL A 18 9.13 1.41 -2.63
C VAL A 18 8.76 1.37 -4.10
N LYS A 19 7.47 1.56 -4.41
CA LYS A 19 6.96 1.61 -5.78
C LYS A 19 5.74 2.52 -5.87
N ASN A 20 5.58 3.15 -7.03
CA ASN A 20 4.41 3.95 -7.37
C ASN A 20 3.97 3.54 -8.77
N HIS A 21 2.66 3.40 -8.95
CA HIS A 21 2.04 3.19 -10.26
C HIS A 21 0.89 4.17 -10.45
N SER A 22 0.88 4.86 -11.60
CA SER A 22 -0.17 5.80 -11.97
C SER A 22 -1.15 5.19 -12.97
N PHE A 23 -2.44 5.31 -12.67
CA PHE A 23 -3.54 4.87 -13.50
C PHE A 23 -4.31 6.06 -14.06
N GLN A 24 -4.72 5.93 -15.33
CA GLN A 24 -5.63 6.88 -15.97
C GLN A 24 -7.08 6.61 -15.56
N ASP A 25 -7.44 5.33 -15.43
CA ASP A 25 -8.76 4.86 -15.01
C ASP A 25 -8.79 4.61 -13.49
N GLU A 26 -9.71 5.26 -12.79
CA GLU A 26 -9.88 5.09 -11.33
C GLU A 26 -10.40 3.68 -10.97
N GLY A 27 -11.23 3.08 -11.81
CA GLY A 27 -11.75 1.73 -11.62
C GLY A 27 -10.65 0.68 -11.67
N GLU A 28 -9.73 0.77 -12.63
CA GLU A 28 -8.57 -0.14 -12.73
C GLU A 28 -7.67 -0.06 -11.48
N ALA A 29 -7.41 1.16 -10.99
CA ALA A 29 -6.62 1.36 -9.77
C ALA A 29 -7.32 0.75 -8.55
N LYS A 30 -8.63 0.98 -8.41
CA LYS A 30 -9.44 0.45 -7.30
C LYS A 30 -9.52 -1.07 -7.33
N ASP A 31 -9.78 -1.66 -8.49
CA ASP A 31 -9.88 -3.10 -8.64
C ASP A 31 -8.55 -3.79 -8.28
N LEU A 32 -7.42 -3.23 -8.71
CA LEU A 32 -6.10 -3.74 -8.32
C LEU A 32 -5.87 -3.59 -6.82
N TYR A 33 -6.14 -2.41 -6.26
CA TYR A 33 -6.01 -2.15 -4.83
C TYR A 33 -6.82 -3.15 -4.00
N TYR A 34 -8.13 -3.28 -4.28
CA TYR A 34 -9.00 -4.19 -3.53
C TYR A 34 -8.54 -5.63 -3.67
N LYS A 35 -8.19 -6.07 -4.88
CA LYS A 35 -7.66 -7.42 -5.11
C LYS A 35 -6.41 -7.70 -4.28
N LEU A 36 -5.47 -6.76 -4.20
CA LEU A 36 -4.26 -6.90 -3.38
C LEU A 36 -4.63 -6.97 -1.89
N THR A 37 -5.47 -6.06 -1.40
CA THR A 37 -5.84 -6.01 0.02
C THR A 37 -6.68 -7.21 0.47
N GLU A 38 -7.53 -7.76 -0.40
CA GLU A 38 -8.30 -8.97 -0.12
C GLU A 38 -7.41 -10.22 -0.10
N GLU A 39 -6.47 -10.33 -1.04
CA GLU A 39 -5.56 -11.47 -1.13
C GLU A 39 -4.62 -11.55 0.09
N TYR A 40 -4.23 -10.39 0.63
CA TYR A 40 -3.35 -10.30 1.80
C TYR A 40 -4.10 -9.90 3.09
N ALA A 41 -5.41 -10.08 3.13
CA ALA A 41 -6.24 -9.69 4.28
C ALA A 41 -5.79 -10.38 5.59
N GLU A 42 -5.29 -11.62 5.50
CA GLU A 42 -4.77 -12.37 6.65
C GLU A 42 -3.47 -11.77 7.21
N GLN A 43 -2.72 -11.00 6.42
CA GLN A 43 -1.51 -10.28 6.85
C GLN A 43 -1.80 -8.83 7.24
N SER A 44 -3.08 -8.42 7.21
CA SER A 44 -3.45 -7.05 7.58
C SER A 44 -3.29 -6.83 9.07
N VAL A 45 -2.61 -5.74 9.42
CA VAL A 45 -2.39 -5.33 10.81
C VAL A 45 -3.34 -4.19 11.15
N PRO A 46 -4.18 -4.32 12.19
CA PRO A 46 -5.09 -3.26 12.58
C PRO A 46 -4.40 -2.12 13.34
N PHE A 47 -3.22 -2.36 13.93
CA PHE A 47 -2.48 -1.38 14.72
C PHE A 47 -0.97 -1.54 14.51
N PHE A 48 -0.23 -0.45 14.59
CA PHE A 48 1.23 -0.45 14.57
C PHE A 48 1.75 -0.79 15.98
N GLU A 49 2.39 -1.95 16.15
CA GLU A 49 3.13 -2.23 17.37
C GLU A 49 4.47 -1.47 17.35
N LYS A 50 4.87 -0.96 18.51
CA LYS A 50 6.10 -0.21 18.65
C LYS A 50 7.30 -1.11 18.31
N ASP A 51 8.22 -0.59 17.49
CA ASP A 51 9.43 -1.27 16.99
C ASP A 51 9.20 -2.27 15.82
N GLU A 52 8.02 -2.26 15.18
CA GLU A 52 7.77 -3.08 13.99
C GLU A 52 7.97 -2.31 12.68
N LYS A 53 8.33 -3.05 11.63
CA LYS A 53 8.32 -2.53 10.26
C LYS A 53 7.03 -2.99 9.59
N LEU A 54 6.39 -2.13 8.80
CA LEU A 54 5.18 -2.45 8.04
C LEU A 54 5.34 -2.21 6.54
N ILE A 55 4.41 -2.78 5.79
CA ILE A 55 4.14 -2.45 4.39
C ILE A 55 2.82 -1.67 4.36
N LYS A 56 2.80 -0.55 3.64
CA LYS A 56 1.59 0.25 3.40
C LYS A 56 1.27 0.24 1.91
N ILE A 57 0.03 -0.09 1.56
CA ILE A 57 -0.54 0.10 0.23
C ILE A 57 -1.53 1.25 0.33
N GLU A 58 -1.34 2.27 -0.50
CA GLU A 58 -2.11 3.51 -0.44
C GLU A 58 -2.65 3.86 -1.82
N LEU A 59 -3.94 4.22 -1.89
CA LEU A 59 -4.61 4.70 -3.09
C LEU A 59 -4.78 6.22 -2.98
N VAL A 60 -4.14 6.97 -3.88
CA VAL A 60 -4.09 8.44 -3.84
C VAL A 60 -4.69 9.03 -5.11
N LYS A 61 -5.61 9.98 -4.98
CA LYS A 61 -6.14 10.74 -6.11
C LYS A 61 -5.21 11.90 -6.41
N LYS A 62 -4.68 12.00 -7.63
CA LYS A 62 -3.66 13.01 -7.98
C LYS A 62 -4.15 14.46 -7.90
N ASP A 63 -5.45 14.65 -8.05
CA ASP A 63 -6.11 15.96 -8.10
C ASP A 63 -6.75 16.35 -6.75
N SER A 64 -6.52 15.55 -5.71
CA SER A 64 -7.00 15.80 -4.34
C SER A 64 -5.89 15.48 -3.35
N ASP A 65 -5.66 16.34 -2.36
CA ASP A 65 -4.81 15.98 -1.22
C ASP A 65 -5.46 14.90 -0.33
N GLU A 66 -6.64 14.39 -0.72
CA GLU A 66 -7.33 13.29 -0.06
C GLU A 66 -6.79 11.93 -0.51
N MET A 67 -6.24 11.21 0.46
CA MET A 67 -6.03 9.77 0.40
C MET A 67 -7.39 9.05 0.31
N ASP A 68 -7.59 8.19 -0.69
CA ASP A 68 -8.88 7.51 -0.91
C ASP A 68 -8.99 6.26 -0.03
N SER A 69 -7.89 5.50 0.11
CA SER A 69 -7.83 4.28 0.95
C SER A 69 -6.40 3.90 1.29
N GLU A 70 -6.20 3.25 2.43
CA GLU A 70 -4.92 2.66 2.82
C GLU A 70 -5.09 1.30 3.52
N CYS A 71 -4.07 0.45 3.39
CA CYS A 71 -3.99 -0.86 4.01
C CYS A 71 -2.57 -1.09 4.53
N TYR A 72 -2.49 -1.59 5.75
CA TYR A 72 -1.25 -1.91 6.44
C TYR A 72 -1.11 -3.42 6.55
N LEU A 73 0.07 -3.93 6.18
CA LEU A 73 0.39 -5.35 6.20
C LEU A 73 1.68 -5.58 7.00
N GLU A 74 1.77 -6.75 7.64
CA GLU A 74 3.02 -7.19 8.27
C GLU A 74 4.19 -7.14 7.28
N TYR A 75 5.33 -6.64 7.73
CA TYR A 75 6.51 -6.61 6.86
C TYR A 75 7.11 -8.00 6.68
N SER A 76 7.08 -8.46 5.43
CA SER A 76 7.87 -9.57 4.93
C SER A 76 8.61 -9.12 3.67
N ARG A 77 9.88 -9.51 3.53
CA ARG A 77 10.62 -9.24 2.28
C ARG A 77 9.97 -9.92 1.09
N GLU A 78 9.42 -11.12 1.28
CA GLU A 78 8.75 -11.89 0.24
C GLU A 78 7.45 -11.21 -0.18
N LEU A 79 6.67 -10.73 0.79
CA LEU A 79 5.43 -10.01 0.54
C LEU A 79 5.70 -8.67 -0.17
N LEU A 80 6.68 -7.89 0.32
CA LEU A 80 7.05 -6.63 -0.30
C LEU A 80 7.49 -6.83 -1.75
N HIS A 81 8.29 -7.86 -2.02
CA HIS A 81 8.71 -8.19 -3.37
C HIS A 81 7.51 -8.59 -4.25
N SER A 82 6.63 -9.48 -3.76
CA SER A 82 5.41 -9.90 -4.47
C SER A 82 4.52 -8.71 -4.84
N LEU A 83 4.26 -7.81 -3.89
CA LEU A 83 3.49 -6.59 -4.12
C LEU A 83 4.17 -5.68 -5.14
N SER A 84 5.50 -5.52 -5.05
CA SER A 84 6.27 -4.68 -5.97
C SER A 84 6.32 -5.20 -7.41
N GLU A 85 6.09 -6.49 -7.65
CA GLU A 85 6.02 -7.04 -9.02
C GLU A 85 4.62 -6.82 -9.65
N ARG A 86 3.60 -6.60 -8.83
CA ARG A 86 2.20 -6.50 -9.26
C ARG A 86 1.69 -5.07 -9.41
N ILE A 87 2.26 -4.15 -8.65
CA ILE A 87 2.15 -2.69 -8.81
C ILE A 87 3.19 -2.26 -9.84
#